data_AF-A0A3D8K181-F1
#
_entry.id   AF-A0A3D8K181-F1
#
_cell.length_a   1.000
_cell.length_b   1.000
_cell.length_c   1.000
_cell.angle_alpha   90.00
_cell.angle_beta   90.00
_cell.angle_gamma   90.00
#
_symmetry.space_group_name_H-M   'P 1'
#
loop_
_entity.id
_entity.type
_entity.pdbx_description
1 polymer ?
#
loop_
_entity_poly.entity_id
_entity_poly.type
_entity_poly.pdbx_seq_one_letter_code
_entity_poly.pdbx_strand_id
1 'polypeptide(L)' 'MKAEVKMQVRLPTEIRDALARDAKNNERSMNGQIIAILKEHLRAVGLTRDQQQTTPSHRE' A
#
# COMPACT_ATOMS: atom_id res chain seq x y z
N MET A 1 0.63 -2.46 -19.19
CA MET A 1 0.47 -1.17 -18.47
C MET A 1 -0.08 -1.48 -17.09
N LYS A 2 0.51 -0.98 -16.01
CA LYS A 2 -0.07 -1.13 -14.66
C LYS A 2 -1.32 -0.24 -14.59
N ALA A 3 -2.45 -0.79 -14.18
CA ALA A 3 -3.67 -0.02 -13.96
C ALA A 3 -3.50 0.80 -12.67
N GLU A 4 -3.05 2.03 -12.80
CA GLU A 4 -2.87 2.97 -11.68
C GLU A 4 -3.99 4.00 -11.68
N VAL A 5 -4.61 4.21 -10.52
CA VAL A 5 -5.61 5.26 -10.29
C VAL A 5 -4.99 6.32 -9.39
N LYS A 6 -5.08 7.58 -9.78
CA LYS A 6 -4.68 8.72 -8.95
C LYS A 6 -5.88 9.20 -8.15
N MET A 7 -5.71 9.31 -6.83
CA MET A 7 -6.75 9.79 -5.92
C MET A 7 -6.23 11.01 -5.14
N GLN A 8 -7.05 12.04 -5.01
CA GLN A 8 -6.75 13.19 -4.16
C GLN A 8 -7.48 13.00 -2.82
N VAL A 9 -6.72 12.96 -1.73
CA VAL A 9 -7.28 12.85 -0.38
C VAL A 9 -7.08 14.17 0.36
N ARG A 10 -8.16 14.71 0.93
CA ARG A 10 -8.09 15.88 1.81
C ARG A 10 -7.97 15.39 3.23
N LEU A 11 -6.84 15.70 3.87
CA LEU A 11 -6.55 15.32 5.24
C LEU A 11 -6.54 16.57 6.12
N PRO A 12 -7.00 16.47 7.38
CA PRO A 12 -6.68 17.47 8.40
C PRO A 12 -5.16 17.63 8.51
N THR A 13 -4.71 18.86 8.76
CA THR A 13 -3.28 19.22 8.83
C THR A 13 -2.50 18.31 9.79
N GLU A 14 -3.08 18.04 10.96
CA GLU A 14 -2.47 17.22 12.01
C GLU A 14 -2.16 15.79 11.53
N ILE A 15 -3.08 15.20 10.77
CA ILE A 15 -2.94 13.83 10.24
C ILE A 15 -1.91 13.79 9.12
N ARG A 16 -1.94 14.78 8.21
CA ARG A 16 -0.94 14.92 7.15
C ARG A 16 0.48 15.01 7.74
N ASP A 17 0.64 15.84 8.77
CA ASP A 17 1.95 16.07 9.36
C ASP A 17 2.44 14.85 10.16
N ALA A 18 1.51 14.13 10.82
CA ALA A 18 1.81 12.84 11.43
C ALA A 18 2.29 11.81 10.39
N LEU A 19 1.59 11.68 9.25
CA LEU A 19 2.00 10.80 8.15
C LEU A 19 3.34 11.21 7.54
N ALA A 20 3.63 12.51 7.42
CA ALA A 20 4.90 12.98 6.89
C ALA A 20 6.08 12.63 7.83
N ARG A 21 5.89 12.78 9.16
CA ARG A 21 6.89 12.35 10.15
C ARG A 21 7.10 10.85 10.13
N ASP A 22 6.02 10.09 10.09
CA ASP A 22 6.06 8.63 10.02
C ASP A 22 6.78 8.15 8.75
N ALA A 23 6.49 8.75 7.59
CA ALA A 23 7.19 8.46 6.34
C ALA A 23 8.70 8.74 6.45
N LYS A 24 9.08 9.87 7.07
CA LYS A 24 10.49 10.22 7.31
C LYS A 24 11.20 9.19 8.20
N ASN A 25 10.56 8.76 9.28
CA ASN A 25 11.12 7.76 10.21
C ASN A 25 11.30 6.39 9.57
N ASN A 26 10.46 6.06 8.58
CA ASN A 26 10.53 4.81 7.83
C ASN A 26 11.37 4.89 6.54
N GLU A 27 12.05 6.02 6.30
CA GLU A 27 12.84 6.28 5.09
C GLU A 27 12.03 6.10 3.80
N ARG A 28 10.74 6.46 3.82
CA ARG A 28 9.82 6.35 2.69
C ARG A 28 9.31 7.71 2.23
N SER A 29 8.90 7.75 0.96
CA SER A 29 8.08 8.87 0.47
C SER A 29 6.69 8.83 1.11
N MET A 30 6.02 9.98 1.20
CA MET A 30 4.68 10.07 1.78
C MET A 30 3.67 9.15 1.07
N ASN A 31 3.73 9.07 -0.28
CA ASN A 31 2.91 8.15 -1.04
C ASN A 31 3.26 6.67 -0.74
N GLY A 32 4.54 6.35 -0.63
CA GLY A 32 5.01 5.01 -0.27
C GLY A 32 4.51 4.57 1.11
N GLN A 33 4.52 5.48 2.08
CA GLN A 33 4.02 5.20 3.43
C GLN A 33 2.50 5.00 3.45
N ILE A 34 1.74 5.84 2.75
CA ILE A 34 0.28 5.67 2.61
C ILE A 34 -0.05 4.30 1.97
N ILE A 35 0.69 3.90 0.93
CA ILE A 35 0.50 2.59 0.30
C ILE A 35 0.82 1.46 1.28
N ALA A 36 1.88 1.58 2.08
CA ALA A 36 2.24 0.56 3.06
C ALA A 36 1.13 0.37 4.11
N ILE A 37 0.64 1.47 4.69
CA ILE A 37 -0.47 1.47 5.65
C ILE A 37 -1.73 0.85 5.04
N LEU A 38 -2.09 1.24 3.82
CA LEU A 38 -3.26 0.69 3.13
C LEU A 38 -3.11 -0.81 2.87
N LYS A 39 -1.93 -1.28 2.44
CA LYS A 39 -1.68 -2.72 2.23
C LYS A 39 -1.80 -3.53 3.52
N GLU A 40 -1.25 -3.01 4.61
CA GLU A 40 -1.36 -3.64 5.93
C GLU A 40 -2.82 -3.73 6.38
N HIS A 41 -3.56 -2.63 6.27
CA HIS A 41 -4.98 -2.58 6.64
C HIS A 41 -5.82 -3.53 5.78
N LEU A 42 -5.63 -3.52 4.46
CA LEU A 42 -6.36 -4.39 3.52
C LEU A 42 -6.05 -5.88 3.73
N ARG A 43 -4.85 -6.22 4.19
CA ARG A 43 -4.51 -7.59 4.62
C ARG A 43 -5.26 -7.96 5.89
N ALA A 44 -5.28 -7.07 6.88
CA ALA A 44 -5.97 -7.29 8.16
C ALA A 44 -7.48 -7.50 7.99
N VAL A 45 -8.13 -6.79 7.04
CA VAL A 45 -9.57 -6.95 6.76
C VAL A 45 -9.87 -8.02 5.70
N GLY A 46 -8.88 -8.81 5.28
CA GLY A 46 -9.08 -9.95 4.35
C GLY A 46 -9.41 -9.57 2.90
N LEU A 47 -9.23 -8.31 2.52
CA LEU A 47 -9.52 -7.82 1.16
C LEU A 47 -8.38 -8.07 0.16
N THR A 48 -7.20 -8.45 0.63
CA THR A 48 -6.07 -8.76 -0.24
C THR A 48 -5.96 -10.27 -0.42
N ARG A 49 -6.51 -10.81 -1.52
CA ARG A 49 -6.14 -12.15 -1.98
C ARG A 49 -4.74 -12.06 -2.57
N ASP A 50 -3.72 -12.48 -1.83
CA ASP A 50 -2.42 -12.77 -2.43
C ASP A 50 -2.66 -13.80 -3.55
N GLN A 51 -2.56 -13.36 -4.80
CA GLN A 51 -2.54 -14.27 -5.94
C GLN A 51 -1.24 -15.06 -5.86
N GLN A 52 -1.28 -16.20 -5.16
CA GLN A 52 -0.30 -17.25 -5.36
C GLN A 52 -0.46 -17.73 -6.81
N GLN A 53 0.46 -17.32 -7.67
CA GLN A 53 0.63 -17.91 -8.99
C GLN A 53 0.90 -19.41 -8.79
N THR A 54 -0.10 -20.22 -9.10
CA THR A 54 0.08 -21.64 -9.36
C THR A 54 0.88 -21.75 -10.65
N THR A 55 2.20 -21.91 -10.55
CA THR A 55 3.01 -22.39 -11.66
C THR A 55 2.57 -23.83 -11.92
N PRO A 56 2.02 -24.19 -13.09
CA PRO A 56 1.90 -25.60 -13.43
C PRO A 56 3.33 -26.11 -13.62
N SER A 57 3.77 -26.96 -12.69
CA SER A 57 4.96 -27.79 -12.87
C SER A 57 4.65 -28.71 -14.05
N HIS A 58 5.09 -28.32 -15.25
CA HIS A 58 5.04 -29.18 -16.41
C HIS A 58 6.10 -30.26 -16.21
N ARG A 59 5.64 -31.44 -15.82
CA ARG A 59 6.40 -32.66 -15.71
C ARG A 59 5.99 -33.49 -16.91
N GLU A 60 6.90 -33.67 -17.86
CA GLU A 60 7.01 -34.81 -18.79
C GLU A 60 8.31 -34.69 -19.60
#